data_AF-A0A0T0MKH3-F1
#
_entry.id   AF-A0A0T0MKH3-F1
#
_cell.length_a   1.000
_cell.length_b   1.000
_cell.length_c   1.000
_cell.angle_alpha   90.00
_cell.angle_beta   90.00
_cell.angle_gamma   90.00
#
_symmetry.space_group_name_H-M   'P 1'
#
loop_
_entity.id
_entity.type
_entity.pdbx_description
1 polymer ?
#
loop_
_entity_poly.entity_id
_entity_poly.type
_entity_poly.pdbx_seq_one_letter_code
_entity_poly.pdbx_strand_id
1 'polypeptide(L)' 'MEPERLVFTWADPGDPQDGAPVVTVTLEDLGERTRMVFHVDGIGGLPGDESVYDGWDSAFGELVEHLP' A
#
# COMPACT_ATOMS: atom_id res chain seq x y z
N MET A 1 -21.38 2.49 -6.21
CA MET A 1 -20.65 1.25 -5.90
C MET A 1 -19.51 1.64 -5.01
N GLU A 2 -19.25 0.87 -3.96
CA GLU A 2 -18.10 1.10 -3.10
C GLU A 2 -16.82 0.69 -3.83
N PRO A 3 -15.69 1.36 -3.58
CA PRO A 3 -14.43 1.02 -4.24
C PRO A 3 -13.89 -0.31 -3.71
N GLU A 4 -13.70 -1.29 -4.59
CA GLU A 4 -13.22 -2.64 -4.23
C GLU A 4 -11.73 -2.84 -4.52
N ARG A 5 -11.16 -2.09 -5.47
CA ARG A 5 -9.78 -2.27 -5.92
C ARG A 5 -9.17 -0.99 -6.50
N LEU A 6 -7.93 -0.72 -6.12
CA LEU A 6 -7.07 0.31 -6.72
C LEU A 6 -5.73 -0.32 -7.12
N VAL A 7 -5.25 -0.01 -8.33
CA VAL A 7 -3.92 -0.47 -8.82
C VAL A 7 -3.19 0.74 -9.38
N PHE A 8 -1.95 0.95 -8.93
CA PHE A 8 -1.11 2.07 -9.37
C PHE A 8 0.38 1.72 -9.27
N THR A 9 1.21 2.43 -10.02
CA THR A 9 2.66 2.35 -9.89
C THR A 9 3.14 3.34 -8.84
N TRP A 10 4.19 2.98 -8.09
CA TRP A 10 4.80 3.82 -7.07
C TRP A 10 6.31 3.91 -7.31
N ALA A 11 6.80 5.14 -7.46
CA ALA A 11 8.22 5.45 -7.62
C ALA A 11 8.44 6.93 -7.27
N ASP A 12 9.68 7.32 -6.98
CA ASP A 12 10.00 8.74 -6.80
C ASP A 12 9.78 9.51 -8.10
N PRO A 13 9.36 10.79 -8.06
CA PRO A 13 9.04 11.57 -9.26
C PRO A 13 10.19 11.73 -10.28
N GLY A 14 11.43 11.44 -9.88
CA GLY A 14 12.61 11.48 -10.75
C GLY A 14 13.07 10.11 -11.27
N ASP A 15 12.47 9.02 -10.80
CA ASP A 15 12.92 7.67 -11.13
C ASP A 15 12.34 7.17 -12.46
N PRO A 16 13.03 6.22 -13.13
CA PRO A 16 12.50 5.53 -14.28
C PRO A 16 11.16 4.87 -13.96
N GLN A 17 10.19 5.08 -14.85
CA GLN A 17 8.85 4.49 -14.71
C GLN A 17 8.82 3.04 -15.21
N ASP A 18 9.74 2.68 -16.11
CA ASP A 18 9.88 1.31 -16.59
C ASP A 18 10.34 0.40 -15.46
N GLY A 19 9.48 -0.55 -15.08
CA GLY A 19 9.74 -1.47 -13.96
C GLY A 19 9.43 -0.89 -12.58
N ALA A 20 8.76 0.26 -12.50
CA ALA A 20 8.28 0.81 -11.23
C ALA A 20 7.41 -0.22 -10.47
N PRO A 21 7.58 -0.35 -9.14
CA PRO A 21 6.76 -1.22 -8.33
C PRO A 21 5.26 -0.96 -8.52
N VAL A 22 4.48 -2.04 -8.49
CA VAL A 22 3.03 -1.98 -8.61
C VAL A 22 2.40 -2.20 -7.25
N VAL A 23 1.62 -1.22 -6.81
CA VAL A 23 0.78 -1.32 -5.62
C VAL A 23 -0.61 -1.76 -6.03
N THR A 24 -1.11 -2.82 -5.39
CA THR A 24 -2.51 -3.23 -5.46
C THR A 24 -3.14 -3.12 -4.08
N VAL A 25 -4.22 -2.36 -3.98
CA VAL A 25 -5.08 -2.27 -2.80
C VAL A 25 -6.40 -2.95 -3.12
N THR A 26 -6.80 -3.92 -2.29
CA THR A 26 -8.15 -4.50 -2.34
C THR A 26 -8.87 -4.24 -1.04
N LEU A 27 -10.13 -3.81 -1.14
CA LEU A 27 -11.01 -3.52 -0.02
C LEU A 27 -12.17 -4.51 -0.04
N GLU A 28 -12.38 -5.18 1.08
CA GLU A 28 -13.48 -6.11 1.30
C GLU A 28 -14.35 -5.59 2.47
N ASP A 29 -15.64 -5.44 2.21
CA ASP A 29 -16.63 -5.08 3.23
C ASP A 29 -16.87 -6.27 4.17
N LEU A 30 -16.69 -6.05 5.47
CA LEU A 30 -16.99 -6.99 6.55
C LEU A 30 -18.10 -6.47 7.49
N GLY A 31 -18.93 -5.55 7.01
CA GLY A 31 -20.01 -4.89 7.74
C GLY A 31 -19.52 -3.67 8.50
N GLU A 32 -19.27 -3.81 9.81
CA GLU A 32 -18.77 -2.70 10.65
C GLU A 32 -17.28 -2.39 10.43
N ARG A 33 -16.60 -3.18 9.60
CA ARG A 33 -15.16 -3.07 9.35
C ARG A 33 -14.88 -3.30 7.87
N THR A 34 -13.77 -2.75 7.42
CA THR A 34 -13.23 -2.99 6.08
C THR A 34 -11.92 -3.74 6.20
N ARG A 35 -11.76 -4.85 5.48
CA ARG A 35 -10.46 -5.48 5.32
C ARG A 35 -9.75 -4.86 4.12
N MET A 36 -8.56 -4.31 4.37
CA MET A 36 -7.64 -3.88 3.32
C MET A 36 -6.53 -4.91 3.15
N VAL A 37 -6.23 -5.29 1.91
CA VAL A 37 -4.97 -5.96 1.54
C VAL A 37 -4.19 -5.02 0.65
N PHE A 38 -2.96 -4.73 1.07
CA PHE A 38 -2.02 -3.89 0.35
C PHE A 38 -0.84 -4.75 -0.09
N HIS A 39 -0.64 -4.88 -1.40
CA HIS A 39 0.40 -5.70 -1.98
C HIS A 39 1.30 -4.83 -2.87
N VAL A 40 2.61 -4.94 -2.65
CA VAL A 40 3.64 -4.27 -3.48
C VAL A 40 4.41 -5.34 -4.23
N ASP A 41 4.41 -5.26 -5.55
CA ASP A 41 5.14 -6.16 -6.44
C ASP A 41 6.26 -5.40 -7.17
N GLY A 42 7.36 -6.09 -7.46
CA GLY A 42 8.51 -5.51 -8.20
C GLY A 42 9.61 -4.92 -7.32
N ILE A 43 9.48 -4.95 -5.99
CA ILE A 43 10.53 -4.55 -5.04
C ILE A 43 10.51 -5.44 -3.80
N GLY A 44 11.69 -5.72 -3.25
CA GLY A 44 11.82 -6.45 -1.98
C GLY A 44 11.61 -5.53 -0.79
N GLY A 45 11.09 -6.09 0.30
CA GLY A 45 11.01 -5.44 1.60
C GLY A 45 10.91 -6.49 2.70
N LEU A 46 11.52 -6.22 3.84
CA LEU A 46 11.50 -7.10 5.01
C LEU A 46 11.37 -6.26 6.28
N PRO A 47 10.74 -6.77 7.36
CA PRO A 47 10.70 -6.06 8.63
C PRO A 47 12.11 -5.67 9.11
N GLY A 48 12.30 -4.40 9.47
CA GLY A 48 13.59 -3.84 9.86
C GLY A 48 14.49 -3.44 8.70
N ASP A 49 13.95 -3.28 7.48
CA ASP A 49 14.70 -2.80 6.32
C ASP A 49 14.95 -1.29 6.31
N GLU A 50 14.38 -0.55 7.26
CA GLU A 50 14.43 0.92 7.37
C GLU A 50 14.04 1.62 6.06
N SER A 51 13.28 0.94 5.19
CA SER A 51 13.02 1.34 3.82
C SER A 51 11.59 0.97 3.42
N VAL A 52 11.41 0.12 2.41
CA VAL A 52 10.10 -0.14 1.79
C VAL A 52 9.12 -0.73 2.79
N TYR A 53 9.49 -1.80 3.50
CA TYR A 53 8.57 -2.43 4.44
C TYR A 53 8.26 -1.50 5.60
N ASP A 54 9.30 -1.00 6.27
CA ASP A 54 9.11 -0.19 7.49
C ASP A 54 8.42 1.15 7.19
N GLY A 55 8.66 1.73 6.01
CA GLY A 55 7.98 2.94 5.55
C GLY A 55 6.48 2.75 5.33
N TRP A 56 6.07 1.65 4.67
CA TRP A 56 4.65 1.33 4.51
C TRP A 56 3.99 0.93 5.83
N ASP A 57 4.67 0.17 6.69
CA ASP A 57 4.18 -0.20 8.03
C ASP A 57 3.88 1.07 8.86
N SER A 58 4.81 2.02 8.88
CA SER A 58 4.61 3.32 9.53
C SER A 58 3.44 4.11 8.90
N ALA A 59 3.31 4.12 7.57
CA ALA A 59 2.22 4.82 6.91
C ALA A 59 0.84 4.23 7.26
N PHE A 60 0.75 2.91 7.48
CA PHE A 60 -0.49 2.29 7.96
C PHE A 60 -0.80 2.62 9.42
N GLY A 61 0.23 2.78 10.27
CA GLY A 61 0.07 3.34 11.60
C GLY A 61 -0.61 4.71 11.56
N GLU A 62 -0.11 5.62 10.73
CA GLU A 62 -0.71 6.95 10.53
C GLU A 62 -2.11 6.88 9.92
N LEU A 63 -2.35 5.96 8.97
CA LEU A 63 -3.68 5.79 8.37
C LEU A 63 -4.73 5.45 9.43
N VAL A 64 -4.40 4.57 10.39
CA VAL A 64 -5.32 4.16 11.45
C VAL A 64 -5.77 5.36 12.29
N GLU A 65 -4.88 6.31 12.57
CA GLU A 65 -5.20 7.54 13.32
C GLU A 65 -6.18 8.48 12.57
N HIS A 66 -6.35 8.29 11.26
CA HIS A 66 -7.24 9.10 10.40
C HIS A 66 -8.55 8.38 10.03
N LEU A 67 -8.77 7.14 10.51
CA LEU A 67 -10.03 6.43 10.30
C LEU A 67 -11.10 6.94 11.28
N PRO A 68 -12.37 7.06 10.83
CA PRO A 68 -13.49 7.54 11.65
C PRO A 68 -13.96 6.53 12.72
#